data_AF-A0AAW9H4E6-F1
#
_entry.id   AF-A0AAW9H4E6-F1
#
_cell.length_a   1.000
_cell.length_b   1.000
_cell.length_c   1.000
_cell.angle_alpha   90.00
_cell.angle_beta   90.00
_cell.angle_gamma   90.00
#
_symmetry.space_group_name_H-M   'P 1'
#
loop_
_entity.id
_entity.type
_entity.pdbx_description
1 polymer ?
#
loop_
_entity_poly.entity_id
_entity_poly.type
_entity_poly.pdbx_seq_one_letter_code
_entity_poly.pdbx_strand_id
1 'polypeptide(L)'
;MPPKSSSSNTIPQLVRVERINGVVFAIFTDPARPGFEYDPSIRSARQALEIARHVASKSWITDAHLEQFKALMLAEFGEASAHG
;
A
#
# COMPACT_ATOMS: atom_id res chain seq x y z
N MET A 1 21.09 -5.10 -31.04
CA MET A 1 20.33 -4.40 -29.98
C MET A 1 19.51 -5.45 -29.24
N PRO A 2 19.92 -5.95 -28.07
CA PRO A 2 19.13 -6.95 -27.35
C PRO A 2 18.12 -6.29 -26.38
N PRO A 3 17.07 -7.03 -25.98
CA PRO A 3 15.72 -6.52 -25.76
C PRO A 3 15.45 -6.21 -24.29
N LYS A 4 14.62 -5.20 -24.00
CA LYS A 4 13.96 -5.11 -22.70
C LYS A 4 12.52 -5.60 -22.85
N SER A 5 12.40 -6.91 -22.80
CA SER A 5 11.22 -7.57 -22.25
C SER A 5 10.91 -6.92 -20.91
N SER A 6 9.71 -6.35 -20.80
CA SER A 6 8.77 -6.67 -19.74
C SER A 6 7.50 -5.90 -20.08
N SER A 7 6.67 -6.53 -20.91
CA SER A 7 5.23 -6.42 -20.75
C SER A 7 4.90 -6.99 -19.37
N SER A 8 5.22 -6.24 -18.32
CA SER A 8 4.65 -6.53 -17.02
C SER A 8 3.17 -6.24 -17.20
N ASN A 9 2.39 -7.32 -17.27
CA ASN A 9 0.98 -7.34 -16.94
C ASN A 9 0.89 -6.94 -15.45
N THR A 10 1.24 -5.68 -15.18
CA THR A 10 1.44 -5.15 -13.84
C THR A 10 0.03 -4.88 -13.37
N ILE A 11 -0.46 -5.74 -12.49
CA ILE A 11 -1.62 -5.41 -11.66
C ILE A 11 -1.40 -3.97 -11.21
N PRO A 12 -2.33 -3.04 -11.48
CA PRO A 12 -2.13 -1.65 -11.11
C PRO A 12 -1.78 -1.63 -9.62
N GLN A 13 -0.62 -1.07 -9.30
CA GLN A 13 -0.23 -0.86 -7.91
C GLN A 13 -1.16 0.23 -7.37
N LEU A 14 -2.25 -0.22 -6.76
CA LEU A 14 -3.28 0.60 -6.15
C LEU A 14 -2.79 1.17 -4.82
N VAL A 15 -1.84 0.48 -4.20
CA VAL A 15 -1.21 0.88 -2.95
C VAL A 15 0.28 0.70 -3.08
N ARG A 16 1.02 1.75 -2.71
CA ARG A 16 2.48 1.75 -2.66
C ARG A 16 2.90 2.13 -1.26
N VAL A 17 4.10 1.73 -0.86
CA VAL A 17 4.65 2.10 0.44
C VAL A 17 6.00 2.75 0.25
N GLU A 18 6.19 3.91 0.88
CA GLU A 18 7.46 4.60 0.92
C GLU A 18 7.93 4.77 2.36
N ARG A 19 9.21 4.53 2.61
CA ARG A 19 9.81 4.69 3.94
C ARG A 19 10.68 5.92 3.96
N ILE A 20 10.27 6.92 4.72
CA ILE A 20 10.96 8.21 4.81
C ILE A 20 11.29 8.48 6.28
N ASN A 21 12.58 8.58 6.62
CA ASN A 21 13.06 8.82 7.99
C ASN A 21 12.49 7.85 9.04
N GLY A 22 12.34 6.57 8.69
CA GLY A 22 11.80 5.54 9.59
C GLY A 22 10.26 5.54 9.73
N VAL A 23 9.57 6.46 9.05
CA VAL A 23 8.11 6.48 8.95
C VAL A 23 7.69 5.82 7.64
N VAL A 24 6.65 4.98 7.70
CA VAL A 24 6.11 4.26 6.55
C VAL A 24 4.92 5.05 6.01
N PHE A 25 4.92 5.44 4.75
CA PHE A 25 3.84 6.17 4.08
C PHE A 25 3.15 5.22 3.11
N ALA A 26 1.86 4.97 3.31
CA ALA A 26 1.09 4.15 2.36
C ALA A 26 0.37 5.06 1.39
N ILE A 27 0.75 5.02 0.11
CA ILE A 27 0.22 5.85 -0.95
C ILE A 27 -0.86 5.04 -1.67
N PHE A 28 -2.11 5.44 -1.49
CA PHE A 28 -3.26 4.88 -2.17
C PHE A 28 -3.59 5.72 -3.40
N THR A 29 -3.66 5.08 -4.56
CA THR A 29 -3.94 5.70 -5.85
C THR A 29 -5.27 5.21 -6.39
N ASP A 30 -6.18 6.14 -6.71
CA ASP A 30 -7.45 5.78 -7.33
C ASP A 30 -7.31 5.73 -8.86
N PRO A 31 -7.43 4.55 -9.52
CA PRO A 31 -7.39 4.48 -10.98
C PRO A 31 -8.58 5.18 -11.64
N ALA A 32 -9.68 5.39 -10.91
CA ALA A 32 -10.86 6.09 -11.42
C ALA A 32 -10.73 7.63 -11.34
N ARG A 33 -9.76 8.16 -10.57
CA ARG A 33 -9.51 9.60 -10.39
C ARG A 33 -8.02 9.89 -10.57
N PRO A 34 -7.56 10.13 -11.81
CA PRO A 34 -6.17 10.46 -12.06
C PRO A 34 -5.77 11.75 -11.32
N GLY A 35 -4.73 11.66 -10.48
CA GLY A 35 -4.23 12.75 -9.64
C GLY A 35 -4.77 12.77 -8.21
N PHE A 36 -5.63 11.82 -7.82
CA PHE A 36 -6.02 11.64 -6.42
C PHE A 36 -5.11 10.61 -5.75
N GLU A 37 -4.31 11.09 -4.80
CA GLU A 37 -3.41 10.29 -3.98
C GLU A 37 -3.76 10.51 -2.50
N TYR A 38 -3.71 9.43 -1.72
CA TYR A 38 -3.89 9.49 -0.28
C TYR A 38 -2.70 8.81 0.38
N ASP A 39 -1.89 9.58 1.11
CA ASP A 39 -0.59 9.17 1.65
C ASP A 39 -0.52 9.21 3.19
N PRO A 40 -1.35 8.44 3.92
CA PRO A 40 -1.27 8.38 5.38
C PRO A 40 0.10 7.89 5.86
N SER A 41 0.66 8.63 6.83
CA SER A 41 1.84 8.21 7.58
C SER A 41 1.45 7.14 8.60
N ILE A 42 2.18 6.03 8.58
CA ILE A 42 1.99 4.84 9.40
C ILE A 42 3.28 4.59 10.16
N ARG A 43 3.18 4.54 11.47
CA ARG A 43 4.31 4.34 12.38
C ARG A 43 4.25 2.98 13.09
N SER A 44 3.14 2.27 13.01
CA SER A 44 2.93 1.00 13.70
C SER A 44 1.81 0.19 13.05
N ALA A 45 1.83 -1.13 13.25
CA ALA A 45 0.76 -2.04 12.79
C ALA A 45 -0.64 -1.63 13.28
N ARG A 46 -0.75 -1.13 14.52
CA ARG A 46 -2.02 -0.62 15.05
C ARG A 46 -2.57 0.55 14.23
N GLN A 47 -1.69 1.52 13.91
CA GLN A 47 -2.06 2.66 13.08
C GLN A 47 -2.40 2.21 11.66
N ALA A 48 -1.69 1.22 11.11
CA ALA A 48 -2.02 0.62 9.83
C ALA A 48 -3.45 0.07 9.80
N LEU A 49 -3.87 -0.65 10.84
CA LEU A 49 -5.23 -1.18 10.97
C LEU A 49 -6.28 -0.07 11.08
N GLU A 50 -5.99 1.01 11.80
CA GLU A 50 -6.88 2.18 11.87
C GLU A 50 -7.02 2.85 10.51
N ILE A 51 -5.91 3.02 9.78
CA ILE A 51 -5.91 3.53 8.41
C ILE A 51 -6.70 2.60 7.49
N ALA A 52 -6.49 1.28 7.54
CA ALA A 52 -7.27 0.31 6.76
C ALA A 52 -8.78 0.48 6.98
N ARG A 53 -9.21 0.60 8.24
CA ARG A 53 -10.63 0.80 8.58
C ARG A 53 -11.14 2.16 8.09
N HIS A 54 -10.31 3.20 8.18
CA HIS A 54 -10.67 4.53 7.72
C HIS A 54 -10.81 4.58 6.19
N VAL A 55 -9.87 3.97 5.44
CA VAL A 55 -9.92 3.94 3.98
C VAL A 55 -10.99 2.97 3.48
N ALA A 56 -11.27 1.86 4.17
CA ALA A 56 -12.37 0.96 3.85
C ALA A 56 -13.75 1.64 3.90
N SER A 57 -13.88 2.73 4.66
CA SER A 57 -15.11 3.54 4.67
C SER A 57 -15.25 4.45 3.45
N LYS A 58 -14.22 4.57 2.59
CA LYS A 58 -14.25 5.43 1.39
C LYS A 58 -14.76 4.66 0.19
N SER A 59 -15.73 5.22 -0.53
CA SER A 59 -16.38 4.54 -1.67
C SER A 59 -15.46 4.22 -2.85
N TRP A 60 -14.30 4.86 -2.97
CA TRP A 60 -13.33 4.60 -4.05
C TRP A 60 -12.32 3.49 -3.70
N ILE A 61 -12.25 3.09 -2.42
CA ILE A 61 -11.38 2.02 -1.97
C ILE A 61 -12.06 0.68 -2.27
N THR A 62 -11.37 -0.15 -3.03
CA THR A 62 -11.82 -1.50 -3.37
C THR A 62 -11.15 -2.54 -2.48
N ASP A 63 -11.69 -3.76 -2.47
CA ASP A 63 -11.07 -4.88 -1.73
C ASP A 63 -9.60 -5.08 -2.13
N ALA A 64 -9.28 -4.92 -3.42
CA ALA A 64 -7.91 -5.01 -3.93
C ALA A 64 -6.96 -3.96 -3.32
N HIS A 65 -7.44 -2.76 -2.95
CA HIS A 65 -6.62 -1.79 -2.22
C HIS A 65 -6.34 -2.28 -0.81
N LEU A 66 -7.36 -2.82 -0.13
CA LEU A 66 -7.24 -3.31 1.24
C LEU A 66 -6.34 -4.54 1.32
N GLU A 67 -6.42 -5.46 0.36
CA GLU A 67 -5.56 -6.63 0.27
C GLU A 67 -4.10 -6.24 0.02
N GLN A 68 -3.83 -5.37 -0.96
CA GLN A 68 -2.47 -4.87 -1.22
C GLN A 68 -1.91 -4.13 -0.02
N PHE A 69 -2.70 -3.22 0.57
CA PHE A 69 -2.30 -2.49 1.77
C PHE A 69 -1.98 -3.44 2.93
N LYS A 70 -2.85 -4.42 3.21
CA LYS A 70 -2.64 -5.38 4.30
C LYS A 70 -1.39 -6.21 4.07
N ALA A 71 -1.14 -6.69 2.85
CA ALA A 71 0.06 -7.45 2.52
C ALA A 71 1.33 -6.61 2.73
N LEU A 72 1.33 -5.35 2.28
CA LEU A 72 2.46 -4.43 2.45
C LEU A 72 2.70 -4.08 3.92
N MET A 73 1.65 -3.80 4.69
CA MET A 73 1.77 -3.50 6.11
C MET A 73 2.19 -4.72 6.94
N LEU A 74 1.79 -5.93 6.53
CA LEU A 74 2.25 -7.17 7.16
C LEU A 74 3.73 -7.44 6.87
N ALA A 75 4.23 -7.13 5.67
CA ALA A 75 5.65 -7.18 5.39
C ALA A 75 6.42 -6.13 6.23
N GLU A 76 5.95 -4.88 6.26
CA GLU A 76 6.64 -3.80 6.97
C GLU A 76 6.63 -3.94 8.50
N PHE A 77 5.51 -4.38 9.08
CA PHE A 77 5.33 -4.42 10.55
C PHE A 77 5.16 -5.84 11.12
N GLY A 78 4.80 -6.83 10.31
CA GLY A 78 4.56 -8.22 10.73
C GLY A 78 5.79 -9.11 10.69
N GLU A 79 6.83 -8.78 9.92
CA GLU A 79 8.12 -9.50 9.96
C GLU A 79 8.86 -9.34 11.30
N ALA A 80 8.43 -8.43 12.18
CA ALA A 80 8.95 -8.32 13.55
C ALA A 80 8.58 -9.52 14.45
N SER A 81 7.75 -10.48 14.00
CA SER A 81 7.35 -11.67 14.79
C SER A 81 7.79 -13.02 14.22
N ALA A 82 8.59 -13.06 13.14
CA ALA A 82 9.01 -14.32 12.50
C ALA A 82 10.47 -14.73 12.75
N HIS A 83 11.20 -14.03 13.62
CA HIS A 83 12.55 -14.43 14.05
C HIS A 83 12.56 -14.63 15.58
N GLY A 84 11.99 -15.74 16.03
CA GLY A 84 12.00 -16.19 17.42
C GLY A 84 12.10 -17.71 17.48
#